data_AF-A0A9P0DHZ5-F1
#
_entry.id   AF-A0A9P0DHZ5-F1
#
_cell.length_a   1.000
_cell.length_b   1.000
_cell.length_c   1.000
_cell.angle_alpha   90.00
_cell.angle_beta   90.00
_cell.angle_gamma   90.00
#
_symmetry.space_group_name_H-M   'P 1'
#
loop_
_entity.id
_entity.type
_entity.pdbx_description
1 polymer ?
#
loop_
_entity_poly.entity_id
_entity_poly.type
_entity_poly.pdbx_seq_one_letter_code
_entity_poly.pdbx_strand_id
1 'polypeptide(L)'
;MGACEQLNFDGFNYVIEILRHEKLCFGSTISRDTAPIGKGLSPFQKTKAPELFKQGPGSYDTEHYTSALYPILNKIRSKRGVATLANKEKRFKEKFIRTPSPGRYEVTKNLETKQAAAPFNIKSSYGRPENNLPGPGTYHIEKTKKCRRTRFMDNFGHPTMIYAVEFNCVPVPVDACLKCKEICKGDYWHRDYAVFLCHLCWEEERFIKELYTKQQLKEFKKIRNCSFEHNHEGCEAATLILPPNKLKKKLRLENYLDLYIDC
;
A
#
# COMPACT_ATOMS: atom_id res chain seq x y z
N MET A 1 -34.40 20.37 24.13
CA MET A 1 -34.88 21.75 23.85
C MET A 1 -33.96 22.35 22.81
N GLY A 2 -34.38 22.33 21.53
CA GLY A 2 -33.62 22.93 20.43
C GLY A 2 -33.77 24.45 20.46
N ALA A 3 -32.70 25.18 20.14
CA ALA A 3 -32.76 26.62 19.92
C ALA A 3 -33.19 26.84 18.47
N CYS A 4 -34.28 27.58 18.27
CA CYS A 4 -34.74 27.99 16.94
C CYS A 4 -34.27 29.44 16.70
N GLU A 5 -33.54 29.66 15.62
CA GLU A 5 -33.21 31.00 15.14
C GLU A 5 -34.20 31.39 14.04
N GLN A 6 -34.78 32.59 14.15
CA GLN A 6 -35.66 33.16 13.13
C GLN A 6 -34.88 34.20 12.34
N LEU A 7 -34.80 34.00 11.02
CA LEU A 7 -34.14 34.92 10.10
C LEU A 7 -35.17 35.42 9.08
N ASN A 8 -35.24 36.73 8.92
CA ASN A 8 -36.18 37.39 8.01
C ASN A 8 -35.42 37.95 6.82
N PHE A 9 -35.71 37.42 5.63
CA PHE A 9 -35.23 37.95 4.35
C PHE A 9 -36.45 38.11 3.42
N ASP A 10 -36.59 39.30 2.83
CA ASP A 10 -37.59 39.65 1.81
C ASP A 10 -39.04 39.19 2.10
N GLY A 11 -39.53 39.50 3.31
CA GLY A 11 -40.95 39.35 3.65
C GLY A 11 -41.44 37.93 3.94
N PHE A 12 -40.55 36.93 3.92
CA PHE A 12 -40.86 35.56 4.34
C PHE A 12 -40.10 35.21 5.62
N ASN A 13 -40.83 34.75 6.65
CA ASN A 13 -40.24 34.29 7.90
C ASN A 13 -39.81 32.82 7.76
N TYR A 14 -38.50 32.56 7.83
CA TYR A 14 -37.97 31.20 7.83
C TYR A 14 -37.66 30.78 9.27
N VAL A 15 -38.21 29.63 9.68
CA VAL A 15 -37.87 28.97 10.95
C VAL A 15 -36.97 27.79 10.62
N ILE A 16 -35.68 27.90 10.96
CA ILE A 16 -34.72 26.81 10.75
C ILE A 16 -34.54 26.08 12.08
N GLU A 17 -35.05 24.85 12.16
CA GLU A 17 -34.78 23.97 13.29
C GLU A 17 -33.38 23.37 13.15
N ILE A 18 -32.43 23.88 13.93
CA ILE A 18 -31.07 23.31 13.98
C ILE A 18 -31.13 22.03 14.81
N LEU A 19 -31.26 20.89 14.13
CA LEU A 19 -31.16 19.56 14.73
C LEU A 19 -29.72 19.33 15.22
N ARG A 20 -29.48 19.59 16.52
CA ARG A 20 -28.26 19.15 17.19
C ARG A 20 -28.30 17.64 17.31
N HIS A 21 -27.49 16.95 16.51
CA HIS A 21 -27.31 15.51 16.62
C HIS A 21 -26.87 15.15 18.05
N GLU A 22 -27.50 14.15 18.63
CA GLU A 22 -27.07 13.62 19.92
C GLU A 22 -25.67 13.02 19.77
N LYS A 23 -24.80 13.27 20.75
CA LYS A 23 -23.44 12.73 20.73
C LYS A 23 -23.52 11.20 20.83
N LEU A 24 -23.22 10.50 19.74
CA LEU A 24 -23.07 9.04 19.73
C LEU A 24 -22.02 8.60 20.78
N CYS A 25 -22.34 7.52 21.50
CA CYS A 25 -21.68 7.07 22.74
C CYS A 25 -20.21 6.61 22.63
N PHE A 26 -19.58 6.70 21.45
CA PHE A 26 -18.18 6.35 21.27
C PHE A 26 -17.31 7.59 21.50
N GLY A 27 -16.64 7.64 22.65
CA GLY A 27 -15.75 8.74 23.04
C GLY A 27 -16.43 9.90 23.78
N SER A 28 -17.73 9.81 24.09
CA SER A 28 -18.41 10.79 24.96
C SER A 28 -18.33 10.39 26.45
N THR A 29 -18.31 11.37 27.35
CA THR A 29 -18.35 11.20 28.82
C THR A 29 -19.75 10.83 29.35
N ILE A 30 -20.65 10.40 28.47
CA ILE A 30 -22.04 10.09 28.82
C ILE A 30 -22.09 8.72 29.52
N SER A 31 -22.78 8.65 30.66
CA SER A 31 -22.94 7.41 31.43
C SER A 31 -23.70 6.36 30.64
N ARG A 32 -23.12 5.17 30.49
CA ARG A 32 -23.75 4.04 29.81
C ARG A 32 -24.68 3.32 30.76
N ASP A 33 -25.93 3.12 30.35
CA ASP A 33 -26.83 2.22 31.05
C ASP A 33 -26.51 0.78 30.66
N THR A 34 -25.95 -0.01 31.58
CA THR A 34 -25.48 -1.38 31.33
C THR A 34 -26.43 -2.44 31.91
N ALA A 35 -27.74 -2.21 31.88
CA ALA A 35 -28.71 -3.23 32.26
C ALA A 35 -28.88 -4.27 31.13
N PRO A 36 -28.92 -5.59 31.45
CA PRO A 36 -29.19 -6.20 32.75
C PRO A 36 -27.94 -6.60 33.58
N ILE A 37 -26.74 -6.10 33.25
CA ILE A 37 -25.46 -6.63 33.76
C ILE A 37 -24.88 -5.73 34.86
N GLY A 38 -25.22 -6.05 36.11
CA GLY A 38 -24.54 -5.52 37.31
C GLY A 38 -24.93 -4.08 37.66
N LYS A 39 -26.14 -3.91 38.17
CA LYS A 39 -26.60 -2.67 38.80
C LYS A 39 -25.83 -2.47 40.13
N GLY A 40 -25.20 -1.32 40.31
CA GLY A 40 -24.58 -0.93 41.60
C GLY A 40 -23.18 -1.47 41.89
N LEU A 41 -22.53 -2.16 40.95
CA LEU A 41 -21.14 -2.62 41.12
C LEU A 41 -20.18 -1.77 40.30
N SER A 42 -19.15 -1.24 40.95
CA SER A 42 -18.02 -0.57 40.27
C SER A 42 -17.25 -1.53 39.37
N PRO A 43 -16.55 -1.05 38.32
CA PRO A 43 -15.73 -1.89 37.45
C PRO A 43 -14.76 -2.80 38.22
N PHE A 44 -14.19 -2.30 39.32
CA PHE A 44 -13.31 -3.08 40.21
C PHE A 44 -14.06 -4.19 40.96
N GLN A 45 -15.26 -3.92 41.47
CA GLN A 45 -16.07 -4.96 42.11
C GLN A 45 -16.50 -6.04 41.12
N LYS A 46 -16.73 -5.70 39.85
CA LYS A 46 -17.02 -6.69 38.81
C LYS A 46 -15.87 -7.68 38.59
N THR A 47 -14.62 -7.21 38.65
CA THR A 47 -13.45 -8.11 38.56
C THR A 47 -13.30 -9.07 39.75
N LYS A 48 -13.88 -8.72 40.91
CA LYS A 48 -13.82 -9.52 42.14
C LYS A 48 -15.02 -10.44 42.36
N ALA A 49 -16.01 -10.40 41.48
CA ALA A 49 -17.23 -11.20 41.58
C ALA A 49 -17.38 -12.16 40.39
N PRO A 50 -16.41 -13.06 40.13
CA PRO A 50 -16.41 -13.94 38.97
C PRO A 50 -17.65 -14.86 38.91
N GLU A 51 -18.25 -15.17 40.06
CA GLU A 51 -19.48 -15.97 40.15
C GLU A 51 -20.69 -15.30 39.49
N LEU A 52 -20.74 -13.96 39.47
CA LEU A 52 -21.77 -13.20 38.77
C LEU A 52 -21.46 -13.05 37.26
N PHE A 53 -20.22 -13.31 36.84
CA PHE A 53 -19.74 -13.05 35.48
C PHE A 53 -19.07 -14.29 34.89
N LYS A 54 -19.87 -15.17 34.27
CA LYS A 54 -19.40 -16.31 33.46
C LYS A 54 -18.77 -15.87 32.12
N GLN A 55 -17.79 -14.98 32.15
CA GLN A 55 -17.14 -14.40 30.97
C GLN A 55 -15.61 -14.60 30.95
N GLY A 56 -15.07 -15.32 31.93
CA GLY A 56 -13.64 -15.63 32.00
C GLY A 56 -13.28 -16.90 31.21
N PRO A 57 -12.01 -17.08 30.81
CA PRO A 57 -11.56 -18.27 30.10
C PRO A 57 -11.71 -19.59 30.90
N GLY A 58 -12.01 -19.53 32.21
CA GLY A 58 -12.29 -20.67 33.08
C GLY A 58 -13.77 -20.86 33.46
N SER A 59 -14.71 -20.10 32.87
CA SER A 59 -16.15 -20.23 33.17
C SER A 59 -16.90 -21.11 32.17
N TYR A 60 -16.19 -21.77 31.26
CA TYR A 60 -16.78 -22.77 30.38
C TYR A 60 -16.94 -24.06 31.15
N ASP A 61 -18.10 -24.71 31.03
CA ASP A 61 -18.32 -26.05 31.56
C ASP A 61 -17.53 -27.05 30.69
N THR A 62 -16.21 -27.08 30.88
CA THR A 62 -15.30 -27.86 30.03
C THR A 62 -15.73 -29.30 29.95
N GLU A 63 -16.16 -29.88 31.07
CA GLU A 63 -16.68 -31.26 31.16
C GLU A 63 -17.82 -31.52 30.16
N HIS A 64 -18.69 -30.53 29.94
CA HIS A 64 -19.78 -30.64 28.99
C HIS A 64 -19.28 -30.54 27.55
N TYR A 65 -18.43 -29.55 27.23
CA TYR A 65 -17.92 -29.32 25.87
C TYR A 65 -16.88 -30.35 25.40
N THR A 66 -16.09 -30.91 26.31
CA THR A 66 -15.08 -31.95 26.03
C THR A 66 -15.64 -33.37 26.13
N SER A 67 -16.91 -33.53 26.54
CA SER A 67 -17.55 -34.84 26.55
C SER A 67 -17.60 -35.43 25.13
N ALA A 68 -17.41 -36.75 25.02
CA ALA A 68 -17.46 -37.45 23.73
C ALA A 68 -18.81 -37.28 23.00
N LEU A 69 -19.88 -36.97 23.75
CA LEU A 69 -21.24 -36.79 23.23
C LEU A 69 -21.50 -35.39 22.66
N TYR A 70 -20.81 -34.36 23.16
CA TYR A 70 -21.00 -32.97 22.75
C TYR A 70 -20.88 -32.72 21.23
N PRO A 71 -19.82 -33.19 20.53
CA PRO A 71 -19.70 -32.98 19.09
C PRO A 71 -20.73 -33.78 18.27
N ILE A 72 -21.28 -34.87 18.82
CA ILE A 72 -22.30 -35.70 18.16
C ILE A 72 -23.66 -35.00 18.25
N LEU A 73 -24.02 -34.52 19.43
CA LEU A 73 -25.29 -33.85 19.71
C LEU A 73 -25.37 -32.46 19.06
N ASN A 74 -24.25 -31.73 19.02
CA ASN A 74 -24.20 -30.35 18.53
C ASN A 74 -23.56 -30.20 17.15
N LYS A 75 -23.47 -31.30 16.38
CA LYS A 75 -22.97 -31.25 15.00
C LYS A 75 -23.88 -30.35 14.17
N ILE A 76 -23.34 -29.23 13.68
CA ILE A 76 -24.05 -28.30 12.77
C ILE A 76 -24.31 -29.03 11.45
N ARG A 77 -25.46 -29.70 11.34
CA ARG A 77 -25.94 -30.25 10.08
C ARG A 77 -26.60 -29.10 9.33
N SER A 78 -26.13 -28.80 8.12
CA SER A 78 -26.92 -27.92 7.25
C SER A 78 -28.30 -28.56 7.09
N LYS A 79 -29.38 -27.80 7.30
CA LYS A 79 -30.75 -28.32 7.09
C LYS A 79 -31.01 -28.73 5.63
N ARG A 80 -30.03 -28.57 4.73
CA ARG A 80 -30.10 -28.86 3.29
C ARG A 80 -29.18 -30.01 2.91
N GLY A 81 -29.60 -31.23 3.25
CA GLY A 81 -29.73 -32.19 2.14
C GLY A 81 -30.55 -31.49 1.06
N VAL A 82 -30.05 -31.45 -0.18
CA VAL A 82 -30.53 -30.57 -1.25
C VAL A 82 -32.06 -30.40 -1.24
N ALA A 83 -32.53 -29.15 -1.14
CA ALA A 83 -33.96 -28.84 -0.96
C ALA A 83 -34.81 -29.39 -2.12
N THR A 84 -36.06 -29.80 -1.83
CA THR A 84 -37.02 -30.38 -2.79
C THR A 84 -37.42 -29.43 -3.93
N LEU A 85 -37.17 -28.13 -3.80
CA LEU A 85 -37.41 -27.09 -4.80
C LEU A 85 -36.13 -26.62 -5.53
N ALA A 86 -34.98 -27.26 -5.28
CA ALA A 86 -33.74 -26.91 -5.99
C ALA A 86 -33.83 -27.38 -7.44
N ASN A 87 -33.67 -26.45 -8.39
CA ASN A 87 -33.66 -26.75 -9.82
C ASN A 87 -32.50 -27.70 -10.16
N LYS A 88 -32.83 -28.91 -10.63
CA LYS A 88 -31.87 -29.96 -11.02
C LYS A 88 -31.51 -29.91 -12.51
N GLU A 89 -32.10 -28.99 -13.29
CA GLU A 89 -31.79 -28.86 -14.71
C GLU A 89 -30.34 -28.38 -14.92
N LYS A 90 -29.74 -28.82 -16.03
CA LYS A 90 -28.43 -28.32 -16.45
C LYS A 90 -28.50 -26.80 -16.61
N ARG A 91 -27.64 -26.08 -15.87
CA ARG A 91 -27.56 -24.61 -15.88
C ARG A 91 -27.43 -24.00 -17.28
N PHE A 92 -26.91 -24.75 -18.26
CA PHE A 92 -26.80 -24.32 -19.66
C PHE A 92 -27.52 -25.31 -20.59
N LYS A 93 -28.49 -24.82 -21.36
CA LYS A 93 -29.11 -25.55 -22.46
C LYS A 93 -28.23 -25.42 -23.71
N GLU A 94 -28.06 -26.48 -24.49
CA GLU A 94 -27.33 -26.42 -25.77
C GLU A 94 -28.06 -25.47 -26.73
N LYS A 95 -27.38 -24.39 -27.14
CA LYS A 95 -27.95 -23.39 -28.05
C LYS A 95 -27.77 -23.86 -29.49
N PHE A 96 -28.87 -23.95 -30.24
CA PHE A 96 -28.79 -24.08 -31.69
C PHE A 96 -28.36 -22.73 -32.28
N ILE A 97 -27.09 -22.61 -32.66
CA ILE A 97 -26.51 -21.37 -33.17
C ILE A 97 -26.99 -21.16 -34.61
N ARG A 98 -27.95 -20.25 -34.82
CA ARG A 98 -28.42 -19.86 -36.17
C ARG A 98 -27.49 -18.87 -36.88
N THR A 99 -26.57 -18.25 -36.16
CA THR A 99 -25.69 -17.19 -36.67
C THR A 99 -24.26 -17.71 -36.73
N PRO A 100 -23.58 -17.70 -37.90
CA PRO A 100 -22.20 -18.18 -37.98
C PRO A 100 -21.30 -17.47 -36.95
N SER A 101 -20.33 -18.21 -36.41
CA SER A 101 -19.31 -17.62 -35.55
C SER A 101 -18.55 -16.52 -36.31
N PRO A 102 -18.02 -15.49 -35.63
CA PRO A 102 -17.31 -14.37 -36.27
C PRO A 102 -16.15 -14.77 -37.20
N GLY A 103 -15.59 -15.99 -37.04
CA GLY A 103 -14.55 -16.54 -37.92
C GLY A 103 -15.05 -17.29 -39.16
N ARG A 104 -16.36 -17.37 -39.39
CA ARG A 104 -16.97 -18.05 -40.55
C ARG A 104 -17.49 -17.07 -41.62
N TYR A 105 -17.34 -15.77 -41.39
CA TYR A 105 -17.52 -14.78 -42.45
C TYR A 105 -16.28 -14.84 -43.36
N GLU A 106 -16.46 -15.12 -44.65
CA GLU A 106 -15.40 -14.97 -45.65
C GLU A 106 -15.07 -13.47 -45.78
N VAL A 107 -14.00 -13.04 -45.13
CA VAL A 107 -13.54 -11.63 -45.14
C VAL A 107 -12.89 -11.26 -46.48
N THR A 108 -12.58 -12.24 -47.33
CA THR A 108 -11.79 -12.08 -48.55
C THR A 108 -12.65 -11.86 -49.80
N LYS A 109 -13.52 -10.83 -49.79
CA LYS A 109 -13.83 -10.15 -51.05
C LYS A 109 -12.92 -8.93 -51.13
N ASN A 110 -11.79 -9.09 -51.82
CA ASN A 110 -10.91 -7.98 -52.18
C ASN A 110 -11.67 -7.08 -53.15
N LEU A 111 -12.45 -6.13 -52.62
CA LEU A 111 -12.94 -5.01 -53.39
C LEU A 111 -11.75 -4.07 -53.58
N GLU A 112 -11.35 -3.86 -54.83
CA GLU A 112 -10.33 -2.87 -55.18
C GLU A 112 -10.77 -1.50 -54.68
N THR A 113 -10.14 -1.02 -53.60
CA THR A 113 -10.38 0.33 -53.09
C THR A 113 -9.80 1.34 -54.08
N LYS A 114 -10.68 1.98 -54.87
CA LYS A 114 -10.32 3.15 -55.67
C LYS A 114 -9.84 4.25 -54.72
N GLN A 115 -8.67 4.82 -55.00
CA GLN A 115 -8.18 5.96 -54.22
C GLN A 115 -9.17 7.12 -54.37
N ALA A 116 -9.71 7.59 -53.25
CA ALA A 116 -10.60 8.75 -53.24
C ALA A 116 -9.81 9.99 -53.68
N ALA A 117 -10.41 10.81 -54.55
CA ALA A 117 -9.83 12.09 -54.94
C ALA A 117 -9.63 12.97 -53.70
N ALA A 118 -8.49 13.64 -53.61
CA ALA A 118 -8.19 14.52 -52.49
C ALA A 118 -9.29 15.60 -52.36
N PRO A 119 -9.89 15.77 -51.16
CA PRO A 119 -10.88 16.82 -50.98
C PRO A 119 -10.24 18.18 -51.30
N PHE A 120 -10.88 18.95 -52.18
CA PHE A 120 -10.44 20.27 -52.63
C PHE A 120 -9.14 20.33 -53.47
N ASN A 121 -8.65 19.21 -54.02
CA ASN A 121 -7.42 19.17 -54.82
C ASN A 121 -6.14 19.66 -54.11
N ILE A 122 -6.18 19.79 -52.78
CA ILE A 122 -5.03 20.21 -51.99
C ILE A 122 -4.18 18.98 -51.69
N LYS A 123 -2.99 18.91 -52.30
CA LYS A 123 -2.02 17.81 -52.17
C LYS A 123 -0.91 18.10 -51.14
N SER A 124 -1.06 19.13 -50.31
CA SER A 124 -0.01 19.49 -49.34
C SER A 124 0.11 18.41 -48.26
N SER A 125 1.27 17.76 -48.17
CA SER A 125 1.57 16.85 -47.08
C SER A 125 1.74 17.66 -45.79
N TYR A 126 0.71 17.69 -44.94
CA TYR A 126 0.92 18.11 -43.56
C TYR A 126 1.76 17.01 -42.89
N GLY A 127 3.06 17.25 -42.74
CA GLY A 127 3.91 16.39 -41.92
C GLY A 127 3.33 16.39 -40.51
N ARG A 128 2.74 15.27 -40.09
CA ARG A 128 2.32 15.11 -38.70
C ARG A 128 3.58 15.29 -37.84
N PRO A 129 3.56 16.13 -36.79
CA PRO A 129 4.68 16.18 -35.87
C PRO A 129 4.93 14.77 -35.35
N GLU A 130 6.19 14.35 -35.31
CA GLU A 130 6.58 13.05 -34.77
C GLU A 130 6.08 12.97 -33.33
N ASN A 131 5.03 12.19 -33.12
CA ASN A 131 4.48 11.95 -31.80
C ASN A 131 5.42 10.96 -31.11
N ASN A 132 6.35 11.48 -30.30
CA ASN A 132 7.21 10.67 -29.42
C ASN A 132 6.41 9.97 -28.31
N LEU A 133 5.08 10.14 -28.27
CA LEU A 133 4.22 9.39 -27.40
C LEU A 133 4.01 7.99 -27.98
N PRO A 134 4.36 6.93 -27.24
CA PRO A 134 4.14 5.56 -27.68
C PRO A 134 2.64 5.32 -27.92
N GLY A 135 2.32 4.66 -29.04
CA GLY A 135 0.96 4.36 -29.42
C GLY A 135 0.26 3.37 -28.46
N PRO A 136 -1.08 3.30 -28.51
CA PRO A 136 -1.80 2.26 -27.79
C PRO A 136 -1.33 0.87 -28.29
N GLY A 137 -0.80 0.05 -27.39
CA GLY A 137 -0.22 -1.26 -27.71
C GLY A 137 1.31 -1.32 -27.75
N THR A 138 2.01 -0.17 -27.73
CA THR A 138 3.49 -0.14 -27.61
C THR A 138 3.95 -0.53 -26.19
N TYR A 139 3.12 -0.33 -25.17
CA TYR A 139 3.41 -0.75 -23.80
C TYR A 139 3.25 -2.27 -23.66
N HIS A 140 4.36 -3.00 -23.53
CA HIS A 140 4.33 -4.43 -23.20
C HIS A 140 4.00 -4.66 -21.72
N ILE A 141 2.72 -4.62 -21.37
CA ILE A 141 2.21 -4.80 -19.99
C ILE A 141 2.64 -6.16 -19.40
N GLU A 142 2.87 -7.17 -20.24
CA GLU A 142 3.33 -8.51 -19.85
C GLU A 142 4.78 -8.52 -19.36
N LYS A 143 5.63 -7.62 -19.89
CA LYS A 143 7.03 -7.48 -19.47
C LYS A 143 7.16 -6.65 -18.18
N THR A 144 6.11 -5.93 -17.79
CA THR A 144 6.10 -5.11 -16.58
C THR A 144 5.86 -5.99 -15.36
N LYS A 145 6.83 -6.06 -14.45
CA LYS A 145 6.64 -6.72 -13.14
C LYS A 145 5.50 -6.01 -12.39
N LYS A 146 4.35 -6.68 -12.27
CA LYS A 146 3.19 -6.18 -11.52
C LYS A 146 3.50 -6.17 -10.02
N CYS A 147 3.04 -5.14 -9.32
CA CYS A 147 3.07 -5.05 -7.85
C CYS A 147 4.46 -4.98 -7.19
N ARG A 148 5.37 -4.11 -7.66
CA ARG A 148 6.54 -3.75 -6.84
C ARG A 148 6.05 -2.94 -5.63
N ARG A 149 6.20 -3.48 -4.42
CA ARG A 149 5.85 -2.81 -3.17
C ARG A 149 7.13 -2.45 -2.43
N THR A 150 7.12 -1.29 -1.76
CA THR A 150 8.21 -0.90 -0.86
C THR A 150 8.39 -1.98 0.20
N ARG A 151 9.65 -2.23 0.56
CA ARG A 151 10.03 -3.26 1.51
C ARG A 151 9.72 -2.76 2.93
N PHE A 152 9.11 -3.61 3.75
CA PHE A 152 8.82 -3.33 5.16
C PHE A 152 9.36 -4.48 6.02
N MET A 153 9.81 -4.15 7.23
CA MET A 153 10.02 -5.12 8.30
C MET A 153 8.74 -5.26 9.10
N ASP A 154 8.32 -6.50 9.34
CA ASP A 154 7.17 -6.81 10.17
C ASP A 154 7.58 -6.77 11.65
N ASN A 155 7.37 -5.62 12.28
CA ASN A 155 7.48 -5.47 13.73
C ASN A 155 6.08 -5.56 14.35
N PHE A 156 5.93 -6.23 15.49
CA PHE A 156 4.65 -6.38 16.18
C PHE A 156 3.95 -5.01 16.38
N GLY A 157 2.86 -4.78 15.65
CA GLY A 157 2.00 -3.59 15.75
C GLY A 157 2.29 -2.47 14.76
N HIS A 158 3.56 -2.23 14.39
CA HIS A 158 3.93 -1.12 13.49
C HIS A 158 5.03 -1.52 12.50
N PRO A 159 4.68 -1.87 11.25
CA PRO A 159 5.67 -2.20 10.24
C PRO A 159 6.54 -0.98 9.92
N THR A 160 7.85 -1.17 9.92
CA THR A 160 8.82 -0.11 9.59
C THR A 160 9.32 -0.29 8.17
N MET A 161 9.41 0.80 7.41
CA MET A 161 9.92 0.76 6.05
C MET A 161 11.41 0.44 6.05
N ILE A 162 11.84 -0.51 5.21
CA ILE A 162 13.25 -0.80 4.97
C ILE A 162 13.75 0.25 3.99
N TYR A 163 14.76 1.03 4.39
CA TYR A 163 15.35 2.02 3.51
C TYR A 163 16.20 1.36 2.42
N ALA A 164 16.13 1.91 1.21
CA ALA A 164 16.96 1.53 0.07
C ALA A 164 18.44 1.86 0.30
N VAL A 165 18.71 2.87 1.12
CA VAL A 165 20.03 3.35 1.49
C VAL A 165 20.16 3.30 3.00
N GLU A 166 21.26 2.74 3.50
CA GLU A 166 21.57 2.75 4.94
C GLU A 166 22.03 4.15 5.38
N PHE A 167 21.70 4.55 6.59
CA PHE A 167 22.03 5.89 7.12
C PHE A 167 23.04 5.77 8.26
N ASN A 168 24.12 6.54 8.16
CA ASN A 168 25.10 6.70 9.22
C ASN A 168 25.09 8.14 9.74
N CYS A 169 25.04 8.30 11.05
CA CYS A 169 25.03 9.59 11.73
C CYS A 169 26.37 9.80 12.42
N VAL A 170 27.19 10.70 11.88
CA VAL A 170 28.54 10.97 12.39
C VAL A 170 28.76 12.49 12.41
N PRO A 171 29.31 13.07 13.49
CA PRO A 171 29.52 14.51 13.60
C PRO A 171 30.48 15.05 12.56
N VAL A 172 31.51 14.28 12.20
CA VAL A 172 32.47 14.60 11.14
C VAL A 172 32.62 13.35 10.26
N PRO A 173 32.38 13.44 8.94
CA PRO A 173 32.50 12.29 8.05
C PRO A 173 33.97 11.87 7.92
N VAL A 174 34.29 10.65 8.32
CA VAL A 174 35.65 10.07 8.27
C VAL A 174 35.81 9.07 7.11
N ASP A 175 34.69 8.61 6.55
CA ASP A 175 34.69 7.52 5.56
C ASP A 175 35.37 7.96 4.25
N ALA A 176 36.55 7.39 4.01
CA ALA A 176 37.38 7.65 2.83
C ALA A 176 37.33 6.48 1.84
N CYS A 177 37.27 6.80 0.55
CA CYS A 177 37.24 5.81 -0.51
C CYS A 177 38.58 5.07 -0.63
N LEU A 178 38.55 3.74 -0.76
CA LEU A 178 39.77 2.94 -0.91
C LEU A 178 40.57 3.29 -2.18
N LYS A 179 39.89 3.65 -3.27
CA LYS A 179 40.51 3.88 -4.59
C LYS A 179 41.03 5.30 -4.75
N CYS A 180 40.18 6.32 -4.55
CA CYS A 180 40.58 7.72 -4.71
C CYS A 180 41.11 8.37 -3.42
N LYS A 181 40.96 7.74 -2.25
CA LYS A 181 41.38 8.25 -0.93
C LYS A 181 40.75 9.58 -0.51
N GLU A 182 39.76 10.07 -1.26
CA GLU A 182 38.97 11.22 -0.87
C GLU A 182 37.84 10.81 0.09
N ILE A 183 37.40 11.77 0.92
CA ILE A 183 36.24 11.60 1.79
C ILE A 183 34.99 11.44 0.92
N CYS A 184 34.24 10.36 1.17
CA CYS A 184 33.04 10.05 0.43
C CYS A 184 31.97 11.13 0.63
N LYS A 185 31.56 11.78 -0.46
CA LYS A 185 30.47 12.78 -0.48
C LYS A 185 29.20 12.16 -1.03
N GLY A 186 28.07 12.42 -0.37
CA GLY A 186 26.76 11.96 -0.83
C GLY A 186 26.54 10.47 -0.59
N ASP A 187 26.14 9.76 -1.63
CA ASP A 187 25.88 8.32 -1.59
C ASP A 187 27.16 7.55 -1.92
N TYR A 188 27.50 6.58 -1.09
CA TYR A 188 28.67 5.74 -1.28
C TYR A 188 28.36 4.29 -0.89
N TRP A 189 29.32 3.39 -1.12
CA TRP A 189 29.15 1.95 -0.88
C TRP A 189 30.12 1.48 0.18
N HIS A 190 29.65 0.56 1.02
CA HIS A 190 30.47 -0.09 2.03
C HIS A 190 30.34 -1.61 1.95
N ARG A 191 31.41 -2.30 2.36
CA ARG A 191 31.40 -3.73 2.67
C ARG A 191 31.74 -3.87 4.15
N ASP A 192 30.77 -4.38 4.92
CA ASP A 192 30.86 -4.60 6.37
C ASP A 192 31.38 -3.40 7.19
N TYR A 193 31.14 -2.17 6.71
CA TYR A 193 31.64 -0.92 7.30
C TYR A 193 33.18 -0.82 7.44
N ALA A 194 33.92 -1.71 6.78
CA ALA A 194 35.38 -1.72 6.82
C ALA A 194 36.01 -1.08 5.58
N VAL A 195 35.36 -1.25 4.42
CA VAL A 195 35.85 -0.75 3.13
C VAL A 195 34.79 0.11 2.48
N PHE A 196 35.20 1.29 2.01
CA PHE A 196 34.33 2.26 1.37
C PHE A 196 34.74 2.54 -0.08
N LEU A 197 33.75 2.74 -0.95
CA LEU A 197 33.91 3.17 -2.34
C LEU A 197 32.96 4.34 -2.60
N CYS A 198 33.48 5.44 -3.14
CA CYS A 198 32.64 6.53 -3.63
C CYS A 198 31.84 6.10 -4.87
N HIS A 199 30.83 6.90 -5.24
CA HIS A 199 29.98 6.61 -6.41
C HIS A 199 30.74 6.36 -7.70
N LEU A 200 31.69 7.24 -8.04
CA LEU A 200 32.46 7.14 -9.27
C LEU A 200 33.32 5.87 -9.29
N CYS A 201 34.06 5.61 -8.20
CA CYS A 201 34.90 4.41 -8.12
C CYS A 201 34.06 3.12 -8.08
N TRP A 202 32.87 3.14 -7.48
CA TRP A 202 31.98 1.98 -7.49
C TRP A 202 31.46 1.68 -8.91
N GLU A 203 31.08 2.71 -9.67
CA GLU A 203 30.68 2.54 -11.06
C GLU A 203 31.81 2.00 -11.92
N GLU A 204 33.03 2.54 -11.77
CA GLU A 204 34.22 2.02 -12.45
C GLU A 204 34.45 0.54 -12.14
N GLU A 205 34.43 0.13 -10.87
CA GLU A 205 34.60 -1.26 -10.48
C GLU A 205 33.49 -2.17 -11.03
N ARG A 206 32.26 -1.65 -11.18
CA ARG A 206 31.15 -2.40 -11.80
C ARG A 206 31.47 -2.81 -13.23
N PHE A 207 32.14 -1.93 -13.98
CA PHE A 207 32.55 -2.20 -15.35
C PHE A 207 33.86 -2.99 -15.41
N ILE A 208 34.94 -2.44 -14.84
CA ILE A 208 36.32 -2.90 -15.05
C ILE A 208 36.66 -4.11 -14.16
N LYS A 209 36.19 -4.14 -12.91
CA LYS A 209 36.40 -5.23 -11.92
C LYS A 209 37.88 -5.50 -11.62
N GLU A 210 38.62 -4.45 -11.29
CA GLU A 210 40.06 -4.55 -11.01
C GLU A 210 40.31 -5.04 -9.58
N LEU A 211 39.56 -4.49 -8.62
CA LEU A 211 39.76 -4.75 -7.19
C LEU A 211 38.81 -5.84 -6.66
N TYR A 212 37.60 -5.91 -7.21
CA TYR A 212 36.55 -6.79 -6.71
C TYR A 212 35.93 -7.67 -7.78
N THR A 213 35.71 -8.93 -7.43
CA THR A 213 34.95 -9.86 -8.25
C THR A 213 33.46 -9.50 -8.26
N LYS A 214 32.72 -9.98 -9.27
CA LYS A 214 31.26 -9.78 -9.37
C LYS A 214 30.49 -10.26 -8.14
N GLN A 215 30.99 -11.28 -7.44
CA GLN A 215 30.34 -11.80 -6.22
C GLN A 215 30.55 -10.83 -5.05
N GLN A 216 31.79 -10.38 -4.85
CA GLN A 216 32.11 -9.39 -3.81
C GLN A 216 31.37 -8.07 -4.04
N LEU A 217 31.23 -7.60 -5.28
CA LEU A 217 30.47 -6.39 -5.60
C LEU A 217 28.98 -6.46 -5.19
N LYS A 218 28.39 -7.65 -5.07
CA LYS A 218 27.01 -7.82 -4.60
C LYS A 218 26.86 -7.67 -3.09
N GLU A 219 27.95 -7.85 -2.34
CA GLU A 219 27.96 -7.70 -0.88
C GLU A 219 28.02 -6.23 -0.47
N PHE A 220 28.45 -5.34 -1.37
CA PHE A 220 28.46 -3.90 -1.11
C PHE A 220 27.04 -3.36 -0.97
N LYS A 221 26.82 -2.63 0.11
CA LYS A 221 25.58 -1.94 0.38
C LYS A 221 25.77 -0.43 0.24
N LYS A 222 24.69 0.24 -0.16
CA LYS A 222 24.67 1.68 -0.34
C LYS A 222 24.38 2.37 0.98
N ILE A 223 25.17 3.38 1.33
CA ILE A 223 25.12 4.13 2.59
C ILE A 223 25.20 5.64 2.33
N ARG A 224 24.62 6.43 3.23
CA ARG A 224 24.61 7.89 3.19
C ARG A 224 24.83 8.47 4.59
N ASN A 225 25.54 9.59 4.64
CA ASN A 225 25.75 10.35 5.88
C ASN A 225 24.52 11.19 6.25
N CYS A 226 24.39 11.54 7.52
CA CYS A 226 23.30 12.35 8.07
C CYS A 226 23.25 13.81 7.59
N SER A 227 24.24 14.29 6.84
CA SER A 227 24.40 15.70 6.44
C SER A 227 23.23 16.30 5.67
N PHE A 228 22.34 15.49 5.09
CA PHE A 228 21.15 15.99 4.39
C PHE A 228 19.94 16.19 5.32
N GLU A 229 19.92 15.52 6.48
CA GLU A 229 18.83 15.59 7.46
C GLU A 229 19.11 16.67 8.51
N HIS A 230 20.33 16.69 9.04
CA HIS A 230 20.75 17.60 10.09
C HIS A 230 22.23 17.97 9.99
N ASN A 231 22.58 19.08 10.62
CA ASN A 231 23.94 19.58 10.73
C ASN A 231 24.47 19.37 12.15
N HIS A 232 25.69 18.86 12.28
CA HIS A 232 26.36 18.65 13.56
C HIS A 232 27.27 19.80 13.99
N GLU A 233 27.72 20.64 13.04
CA GLU A 233 28.72 21.70 13.32
C GLU A 233 29.99 21.18 14.04
N GLY A 234 30.33 19.89 13.88
CA GLY A 234 31.45 19.24 14.55
C GLY A 234 31.18 18.75 15.97
N CYS A 235 29.94 18.86 16.46
CA CYS A 235 29.51 18.43 17.80
C CYS A 235 28.56 17.22 17.74
N GLU A 236 28.34 16.56 18.88
CA GLU A 236 27.36 15.47 19.00
C GLU A 236 25.91 15.96 18.82
N ALA A 237 25.64 17.23 19.19
CA ALA A 237 24.34 17.85 19.00
C ALA A 237 24.07 18.10 17.51
N ALA A 238 22.81 17.91 17.09
CA ALA A 238 22.39 18.05 15.69
C ALA A 238 21.23 19.04 15.53
N THR A 239 21.36 19.95 14.57
CA THR A 239 20.28 20.88 14.17
C THR A 239 19.60 20.37 12.89
N LEU A 240 18.28 20.21 12.93
CA LEU A 240 17.51 19.70 11.79
C LEU A 240 17.54 20.70 10.62
N ILE A 241 18.07 20.29 9.48
CA ILE A 241 18.01 21.06 8.22
C ILE A 241 16.63 20.87 7.58
N LEU A 242 16.12 19.62 7.60
CA LEU A 242 14.81 19.27 7.06
C LEU A 242 13.82 18.97 8.18
N PRO A 243 12.58 19.49 8.09
CA PRO A 243 11.53 19.12 9.03
C PRO A 243 11.16 17.63 8.83
N PRO A 244 10.76 16.92 9.90
CA PRO A 244 10.60 15.47 9.91
C PRO A 244 9.56 14.96 8.91
N ASN A 245 8.51 15.75 8.64
CA ASN A 245 7.49 15.40 7.66
C ASN A 245 8.03 15.39 6.22
N LYS A 246 8.88 16.36 5.88
CA LYS A 246 9.53 16.41 4.56
C LYS A 246 10.56 15.29 4.41
N LEU A 247 11.30 15.00 5.48
CA LEU A 247 12.23 13.87 5.52
C LEU A 247 11.52 12.54 5.25
N LYS A 248 10.44 12.24 6.01
CA LYS A 248 9.63 11.02 5.79
C LYS A 248 9.10 10.93 4.36
N LYS A 249 8.65 12.05 3.79
CA LYS A 249 8.18 12.08 2.39
C LYS A 249 9.32 11.78 1.41
N LYS A 250 10.50 12.37 1.61
CA LYS A 250 11.67 12.14 0.78
C LYS A 250 12.11 10.67 0.82
N LEU A 251 12.24 10.09 2.02
CA LEU A 251 12.59 8.68 2.20
C LEU A 251 11.58 7.73 1.55
N ARG A 252 10.28 8.04 1.64
CA ARG A 252 9.23 7.25 0.95
C ARG A 252 9.37 7.30 -0.57
N LEU A 253 9.68 8.48 -1.13
CA LEU A 253 9.87 8.65 -2.57
C LEU A 253 11.13 7.92 -3.04
N GLU A 254 12.24 8.04 -2.31
CA GLU A 254 13.48 7.32 -2.61
C GLU A 254 13.25 5.80 -2.61
N ASN A 255 12.62 5.26 -1.57
CA ASN A 255 12.31 3.83 -1.49
C ASN A 255 11.32 3.36 -2.58
N TYR A 256 10.41 4.24 -3.01
CA TYR A 256 9.51 3.94 -4.12
C TYR A 256 10.26 3.91 -5.45
N LEU A 257 11.17 4.85 -5.69
CA LEU A 257 11.95 4.94 -6.92
C LEU A 257 12.98 3.81 -7.02
N ASP A 258 13.59 3.38 -5.92
CA ASP A 258 14.47 2.20 -5.84
C ASP A 258 13.85 0.97 -6.51
N LEU A 259 12.54 0.78 -6.30
CA LEU A 259 11.80 -0.31 -6.93
C LEU A 259 11.87 -0.29 -8.45
N TYR A 260 12.14 0.84 -9.11
CA TYR A 260 12.17 0.95 -10.56
C TYR A 260 13.56 1.19 -11.13
N ILE A 261 14.50 1.61 -10.30
CA ILE A 261 15.88 1.95 -10.70
C ILE A 261 16.77 0.70 -10.75
N ASP A 262 16.34 -0.44 -10.17
CA ASP A 262 16.96 -1.75 -10.40
C ASP A 262 16.80 -2.21 -11.87
N CYS A 263 17.77 -1.80 -12.71
CA CYS A 263 18.02 -2.23 -14.09
C CYS A 263 19.53 -2.53 -14.29
#